data_AF-A0A2G9S3I2-F1
#
_entry.id   AF-A0A2G9S3I2-F1
#
_cell.length_a   1.000
_cell.length_b   1.000
_cell.length_c   1.000
_cell.angle_alpha   90.00
_cell.angle_beta   90.00
_cell.angle_gamma   90.00
#
_symmetry.space_group_name_H-M   'P 1'
#
loop_
_entity.id
_entity.type
_entity.pdbx_description
1 polymer ?
#
loop_
_entity_poly.entity_id
_entity_poly.type
_entity_poly.pdbx_seq_one_letter_code
_entity_poly.pdbx_strand_id
1 'polypeptide(L)' 'MKEKNKSEAKKYIVRVNPEQRVKALLLTGDLEQAAEAAIEHKNENEMNMVLLKCNSAADSVAAEKIERAKVLLLKK' A
#
# COMPACT_ATOMS: atom_id res chain seq x y z
N MET A 1 19.36 22.86 3.48
CA MET A 1 18.79 21.96 4.51
C MET A 1 17.28 22.17 4.56
N LYS A 2 16.48 21.31 3.92
CA LYS A 2 15.01 21.43 3.86
C LYS A 2 14.35 20.15 4.39
N GLU A 3 14.64 19.87 5.66
CA GLU A 3 14.03 18.77 6.41
C GLU A 3 12.84 19.31 7.18
N LYS A 4 11.61 19.16 6.65
CA LYS A 4 10.37 19.28 7.45
C LYS A 4 9.05 18.92 6.73
N ASN A 5 9.03 18.13 5.67
CA ASN A 5 7.80 17.92 4.88
C ASN A 5 7.18 16.50 4.94
N LYS A 6 7.63 15.62 5.86
CA LYS A 6 6.97 14.31 6.04
C LYS A 6 5.53 14.44 6.56
N SER A 7 5.27 15.45 7.40
CA SER A 7 3.96 15.66 8.03
C SER A 7 2.94 16.33 7.10
N GLU A 8 3.40 17.21 6.21
CA GLU A 8 2.57 17.85 5.19
C GLU A 8 2.25 16.87 4.05
N ALA A 9 3.20 16.02 3.64
CA ALA A 9 2.94 14.94 2.67
C ALA A 9 1.78 14.03 3.11
N LYS A 10 1.69 13.69 4.41
CA LYS A 10 0.58 12.89 4.96
C LYS A 10 -0.79 13.54 4.81
N LYS A 11 -0.89 14.88 4.84
CA LYS A 11 -2.16 15.60 4.60
C LYS A 11 -2.65 15.43 3.15
N TYR A 12 -1.74 15.25 2.21
CA TYR A 12 -2.10 15.04 0.81
C TYR A 12 -2.47 13.59 0.51
N ILE A 13 -2.08 12.60 1.32
CA ILE A 13 -2.49 11.19 1.13
C ILE A 13 -4.02 11.02 1.14
N VAL A 14 -4.74 11.87 1.90
CA VAL A 14 -6.21 11.91 1.92
C VAL A 14 -6.81 12.62 0.69
N ARG A 15 -6.02 13.48 0.01
CA ARG A 15 -6.42 14.23 -1.20
C ARG A 15 -5.91 13.60 -2.49
N VAL A 16 -5.00 12.64 -2.41
CA VAL A 16 -4.54 11.85 -3.53
C VAL A 16 -5.71 10.96 -3.92
N ASN A 17 -6.10 10.98 -5.20
CA ASN A 17 -7.13 10.09 -5.72
C ASN A 17 -6.87 8.68 -5.19
N PRO A 18 -7.87 7.96 -4.66
CA PRO A 18 -7.67 6.63 -4.10
C PRO A 18 -6.86 5.75 -5.05
N GLU A 19 -7.12 5.83 -6.36
CA GLU A 19 -6.39 5.16 -7.45
C GLU A 19 -4.86 5.39 -7.50
N GLN A 20 -4.36 6.47 -6.90
CA GLN A 20 -2.93 6.83 -6.86
C GLN A 20 -2.31 6.60 -5.47
N ARG A 21 -3.12 6.34 -4.43
CA ARG A 21 -2.66 6.20 -3.05
C ARG A 21 -1.71 5.02 -2.87
N VAL A 22 -2.02 3.86 -3.48
CA VAL A 22 -1.13 2.68 -3.44
C VAL A 22 0.21 2.97 -4.11
N LYS A 23 0.19 3.58 -5.31
CA LYS A 23 1.43 3.95 -6.02
C LYS A 23 2.28 4.95 -5.25
N ALA A 24 1.66 5.93 -4.60
CA ALA A 24 2.38 6.90 -3.77
C ALA A 24 3.06 6.22 -2.56
N LEU A 25 2.37 5.29 -1.89
CA LEU A 25 2.91 4.53 -0.76
C LEU A 25 4.03 3.57 -1.18
N LEU A 26 3.92 3.00 -2.39
CA LEU A 26 5.01 2.22 -3.00
C LEU A 26 6.25 3.07 -3.28
N LEU A 27 6.07 4.32 -3.71
CA LEU A 27 7.20 5.24 -3.95
C LEU A 27 7.86 5.72 -2.66
N THR A 28 7.12 5.81 -1.56
CA THR A 28 7.69 6.17 -0.24
C THR A 28 8.32 4.99 0.49
N GLY A 29 8.12 3.75 0.00
CA GLY A 29 8.60 2.53 0.64
C GLY A 29 7.74 2.07 1.82
N ASP A 30 6.55 2.65 1.99
CA ASP A 30 5.59 2.27 3.03
C ASP A 30 4.71 1.09 2.53
N LEU A 31 5.31 -0.10 2.43
CA LEU A 31 4.64 -1.28 1.90
C LEU A 31 3.47 -1.76 2.76
N GLU A 32 3.53 -1.56 4.08
CA GLU A 32 2.43 -1.91 4.99
C GLU A 32 1.19 -1.04 4.76
N GLN A 33 1.36 0.27 4.65
CA GLN A 33 0.25 1.17 4.34
C GLN A 33 -0.23 0.98 2.89
N ALA A 34 0.67 0.65 1.95
CA ALA A 34 0.30 0.34 0.58
C ALA A 34 -0.59 -0.92 0.52
N ALA A 35 -0.25 -1.95 1.30
CA ALA A 35 -1.05 -3.16 1.45
C ALA A 35 -2.44 -2.84 2.02
N GLU A 36 -2.52 -2.07 3.11
CA GLU A 36 -3.80 -1.67 3.69
C GLU A 36 -4.68 -0.88 2.69
N ALA A 37 -4.10 0.09 1.98
CA ALA A 37 -4.82 0.85 0.96
C ALA A 37 -5.31 -0.04 -0.20
N ALA A 38 -4.49 -0.98 -0.68
CA ALA A 38 -4.88 -1.92 -1.72
C ALA A 38 -6.03 -2.83 -1.26
N ILE A 39 -6.01 -3.26 0.01
CA ILE A 39 -7.07 -4.05 0.66
C ILE A 39 -8.37 -3.25 0.81
N GLU A 40 -8.29 -1.99 1.25
CA GLU A 40 -9.44 -1.07 1.33
C GLU A 40 -10.12 -0.91 -0.03
N HIS A 41 -9.34 -0.80 -1.10
CA HIS A 41 -9.86 -0.68 -2.47
C HIS A 41 -10.39 -2.00 -3.04
N LYS A 42 -10.11 -3.13 -2.38
CA LYS A 42 -10.46 -4.48 -2.84
C LYS A 42 -9.99 -4.76 -4.27
N ASN A 43 -8.88 -4.15 -4.65
CA ASN A 43 -8.37 -4.19 -6.01
C ASN A 43 -7.19 -5.16 -6.10
N GLU A 44 -7.43 -6.27 -6.78
CA GLU A 44 -6.42 -7.32 -6.89
C GLU A 44 -5.17 -6.87 -7.68
N ASN A 45 -5.33 -5.97 -8.64
CA ASN A 45 -4.21 -5.45 -9.42
C ASN A 45 -3.26 -4.62 -8.55
N GLU A 46 -3.82 -3.82 -7.63
CA GLU A 46 -3.03 -3.02 -6.69
C GLU A 46 -2.33 -3.93 -5.66
N MET A 47 -3.02 -4.94 -5.15
CA MET A 47 -2.46 -5.97 -4.26
C MET A 47 -1.26 -6.70 -4.91
N ASN A 48 -1.40 -7.12 -6.16
CA ASN A 48 -0.32 -7.76 -6.91
C ASN A 48 0.86 -6.81 -7.16
N MET A 49 0.59 -5.52 -7.41
CA MET A 49 1.64 -4.50 -7.53
C MET A 49 2.46 -4.34 -6.25
N VAL A 50 1.80 -4.34 -5.08
CA VAL A 50 2.48 -4.25 -3.78
C VAL A 50 3.32 -5.49 -3.54
N LEU A 51 2.78 -6.69 -3.80
CA LEU A 51 3.53 -7.96 -3.70
C LEU A 51 4.78 -7.98 -4.58
N LEU A 52 4.70 -7.47 -5.82
CA LEU A 52 5.86 -7.36 -6.72
C LEU A 52 6.97 -6.43 -6.21
N LYS A 53 6.65 -5.52 -5.28
CA LYS A 53 7.64 -4.63 -4.65
C LYS A 53 8.13 -5.14 -3.30
N CYS A 54 7.47 -6.11 -2.70
CA CYS A 54 7.92 -6.78 -1.48
C CYS A 54 9.14 -7.66 -1.81
N ASN A 55 10.33 -7.24 -1.39
CA ASN A 55 11.60 -7.93 -1.68
C ASN A 55 12.43 -8.20 -0.42
N SER A 56 12.04 -7.65 0.74
CA SER A 56 12.72 -7.81 2.03
C SER A 56 11.87 -8.55 3.04
N ALA A 57 12.51 -9.12 4.07
CA ALA A 57 11.82 -9.85 5.14
C ALA A 57 10.81 -8.98 5.92
N ALA A 58 11.02 -7.66 6.00
CA ALA A 58 10.06 -6.71 6.57
C ALA A 58 8.74 -6.64 5.78
N ASP A 59 8.79 -6.96 4.49
CA ASP A 59 7.66 -6.92 3.58
C ASP A 59 6.82 -8.21 3.65
N SER A 60 7.34 -9.24 4.33
CA SER A 60 6.65 -10.51 4.55
C SER A 60 5.32 -10.32 5.27
N VAL A 61 5.23 -9.36 6.19
CA VAL A 61 3.99 -9.05 6.92
C VAL A 61 2.95 -8.39 6.00
N ALA A 62 3.39 -7.44 5.17
CA ALA A 62 2.53 -6.78 4.19
C ALA A 62 2.05 -7.78 3.13
N ALA A 63 2.94 -8.66 2.66
CA ALA A 63 2.62 -9.72 1.72
C ALA A 63 1.60 -10.71 2.29
N GLU A 64 1.79 -11.18 3.52
CA GLU A 64 0.84 -12.10 4.17
C GLU A 64 -0.54 -11.46 4.38
N LYS A 65 -0.59 -10.17 4.78
CA LYS A 65 -1.85 -9.42 4.90
C LYS A 65 -2.60 -9.36 3.56
N ILE A 66 -1.89 -9.07 2.47
CA ILE A 66 -2.47 -9.04 1.12
C ILE A 66 -2.99 -10.42 0.72
N GLU A 67 -2.18 -11.47 0.88
CA GLU A 67 -2.55 -12.84 0.53
C GLU A 67 -3.84 -13.27 1.26
N ARG A 68 -3.91 -13.01 2.58
CA ARG A 68 -5.12 -13.26 3.39
C ARG A 68 -6.33 -12.47 2.88
N ALA A 69 -6.15 -11.19 2.55
CA ALA A 69 -7.23 -10.36 2.04
C ALA A 69 -7.73 -10.82 0.66
N LYS A 70 -6.84 -11.26 -0.23
CA LYS A 70 -7.20 -11.87 -1.52
C LYS A 70 -8.07 -13.11 -1.33
N VAL A 71 -7.70 -14.00 -0.41
CA VAL A 71 -8.48 -15.20 -0.08
C VAL A 71 -9.87 -14.84 0.47
N LEU A 72 -9.96 -13.81 1.31
CA LEU A 72 -11.24 -13.33 1.83
C LEU A 72 -12.12 -12.68 0.76
N LEU A 73 -11.53 -12.03 -0.23
CA LEU A 73 -12.25 -11.47 -1.39
C LEU A 73 -12.76 -12.56 -2.34
N LEU A 74 -11.97 -13.62 -2.56
CA LEU A 74 -12.34 -14.76 -3.41
C LEU A 74 -13.45 -15.64 -2.80
N LYS A 75 -13.66 -15.56 -1.49
CA LYS A 75 -14.69 -16.33 -0.76
C LYS A 75 -16.08 -15.68 -0.79
N LYS A 76 -16.31 -14.65 -1.61
CA LYS A 76 -17.56 -13.90 -1.69
C LYS A 76 -18.15 -13.95 -3.09
#